data_AF-A0A4Q3V072-F1
#
_entry.id   AF-A0A4Q3V072-F1
#
_cell.length_a   1.000
_cell.length_b   1.000
_cell.length_c   1.000
_cell.angle_alpha   90.00
_cell.angle_beta   90.00
_cell.angle_gamma   90.00
#
_symmetry.space_group_name_H-M   'P 1'
#
loop_
_entity.id
_entity.type
_entity.pdbx_description
1 polymer ?
#
loop_
_entity_poly.entity_id
_entity_poly.type
_entity_poly.pdbx_seq_one_letter_code
_entity_poly.pdbx_strand_id
1 'polypeptide(L)'
;MRARGYAFTTLVFALAAAAPSAIAQETCDGYFTRSQTMGPLLTKAYAAMSPANLETLKQLLPELDSALTTLPAKEVAPEVCGGNHINAYTPHQHAQLSFLRARNVDIGFPTNLPIVKQPELNHSGIAYATGWIKYELGDFAGALAAFDKGLAMFPHNADLQNEKLATLVQLKRYADVSAYSEKVLADSYTLTDENRAKVWQARAVGMMGAKDNKGADEALTVAMRYADREETRALQKQLRDSMSTPN
;
A
#
# COMPACT_ATOMS: atom_id res chain seq x y z
N MET A 1 24.83 78.63 -11.37
CA MET A 1 24.92 78.65 -9.90
C MET A 1 24.08 77.49 -9.36
N ARG A 2 24.70 76.57 -8.64
CA ARG A 2 24.06 75.36 -8.10
C ARG A 2 23.37 75.70 -6.78
N ALA A 3 22.05 75.57 -6.70
CA ALA A 3 21.31 75.56 -5.44
C ALA A 3 21.02 74.11 -5.06
N ARG A 4 21.57 73.70 -3.92
CA ARG A 4 21.35 72.40 -3.27
C ARG A 4 20.00 72.45 -2.54
N GLY A 5 19.08 71.55 -2.87
CA GLY A 5 17.89 71.26 -2.07
C GLY A 5 18.04 69.88 -1.43
N TYR A 6 18.16 69.84 -0.11
CA TYR A 6 18.21 68.62 0.68
C TYR A 6 16.80 68.16 1.10
N ALA A 7 16.57 66.87 0.89
CA ALA A 7 15.82 65.90 1.70
C ALA A 7 14.54 66.33 2.44
N PHE A 8 13.42 65.66 2.14
CA PHE A 8 12.57 64.98 3.13
C PHE A 8 11.68 63.96 2.40
N THR A 9 12.14 62.71 2.31
CA THR A 9 11.27 61.56 2.01
C THR A 9 11.32 60.64 3.21
N THR A 10 10.20 60.60 3.93
CA THR A 10 9.91 59.68 5.03
C THR A 10 10.02 58.24 4.54
N LEU A 11 10.98 57.50 5.09
CA LEU A 11 11.12 56.06 4.91
C LEU A 11 10.03 55.38 5.77
N VAL A 12 8.97 54.86 5.14
CA VAL A 12 8.03 53.95 5.81
C VAL A 12 8.70 52.58 5.83
N PHE A 13 9.16 52.16 7.02
CA PHE A 13 9.52 50.76 7.27
C PHE A 13 8.24 49.92 7.20
N ALA A 14 8.00 49.27 6.07
CA ALA A 14 7.05 48.17 6.00
C ALA A 14 7.68 46.98 6.75
N LEU A 15 7.24 46.75 8.00
CA LEU A 15 7.43 45.44 8.64
C LEU A 15 6.72 44.41 7.77
N ALA A 16 7.49 43.66 6.99
CA ALA A 16 7.04 42.40 6.44
C ALA A 16 6.83 41.45 7.62
N ALA A 17 5.61 41.43 8.15
CA ALA A 17 5.14 40.36 9.00
C ALA A 17 5.19 39.09 8.15
N ALA A 18 6.22 38.26 8.38
CA ALA A 18 6.21 36.88 7.93
C ALA A 18 5.01 36.21 8.58
N ALA A 19 3.90 36.10 7.85
CA ALA A 19 2.79 35.26 8.25
C ALA A 19 3.35 33.83 8.30
N PRO A 20 3.30 33.14 9.46
CA PRO A 20 3.56 31.72 9.45
C PRO A 20 2.50 31.10 8.55
N SER A 21 2.94 30.29 7.58
CA SER A 21 2.09 29.49 6.73
C SER A 21 1.32 28.50 7.59
N ALA A 22 0.22 28.96 8.18
CA ALA A 22 -0.82 28.14 8.77
C ALA A 22 -1.61 27.51 7.61
N ILE A 23 -0.97 26.59 6.90
CA ILE A 23 -1.71 25.39 6.51
C ILE A 23 -2.13 24.83 7.85
N ALA A 24 -3.44 24.79 8.12
CA ALA A 24 -3.97 24.14 9.31
C ALA A 24 -3.33 22.76 9.36
N GLN A 25 -2.34 22.60 10.23
CA GLN A 25 -1.78 21.32 10.55
C GLN A 25 -2.97 20.61 11.17
N GLU A 26 -3.62 19.77 10.36
CA GLU A 26 -4.68 18.91 10.84
C GLU A 26 -4.15 18.32 12.14
N THR A 27 -4.96 18.37 13.20
CA THR A 27 -4.56 17.68 14.42
C THR A 27 -4.18 16.26 13.99
N CYS A 28 -3.09 15.72 14.51
CA CYS A 28 -2.60 14.37 14.22
C CYS A 28 -3.70 13.27 14.27
N ASP A 29 -4.84 13.55 14.92
CA ASP A 29 -6.07 12.75 14.98
C ASP A 29 -6.93 12.81 13.69
N GLY A 30 -6.77 13.83 12.86
CA GLY A 30 -7.58 14.12 11.68
C GLY A 30 -7.51 13.02 10.62
N TYR A 31 -6.36 12.34 10.47
CA TYR A 31 -6.23 11.19 9.58
C TYR A 31 -7.21 10.08 9.94
N PHE A 32 -7.30 9.74 11.23
CA PHE A 32 -8.19 8.69 11.70
C PHE A 32 -9.65 9.11 11.53
N THR A 33 -10.02 10.32 11.97
CA THR A 33 -11.39 10.83 11.86
C THR A 33 -11.88 10.84 10.41
N ARG A 34 -11.07 11.34 9.45
CA ARG A 34 -11.44 11.32 8.03
C ARG A 34 -11.51 9.91 7.48
N SER A 35 -10.59 9.03 7.88
CA SER A 35 -10.64 7.63 7.49
C SER A 35 -11.96 6.97 7.92
N GLN A 36 -12.50 7.29 9.11
CA GLN A 36 -13.76 6.71 9.57
C GLN A 36 -14.98 7.07 8.70
N THR A 37 -14.95 8.20 7.98
CA THR A 37 -16.07 8.56 7.08
C THR A 37 -16.21 7.60 5.89
N MET A 38 -15.17 6.82 5.58
CA MET A 38 -15.17 5.80 4.53
C MET A 38 -15.80 4.47 4.97
N GLY A 39 -16.04 4.30 6.28
CA GLY A 39 -16.55 3.05 6.85
C GLY A 39 -17.83 2.54 6.20
N PRO A 40 -18.90 3.35 6.08
CA PRO A 40 -20.15 2.91 5.46
C PRO A 40 -19.99 2.45 3.99
N LEU A 41 -19.17 3.17 3.22
CA LEU A 41 -18.87 2.82 1.83
C LEU A 41 -18.14 1.47 1.77
N LEU A 42 -17.14 1.25 2.64
CA LEU A 42 -16.43 -0.01 2.72
C LEU A 42 -17.32 -1.17 3.15
N THR A 43 -18.19 -0.98 4.15
CA THR A 43 -19.14 -2.01 4.58
C THR A 43 -20.03 -2.43 3.41
N LYS A 44 -20.54 -1.46 2.63
CA LYS A 44 -21.36 -1.75 1.46
C LYS A 44 -20.57 -2.45 0.36
N ALA A 45 -19.33 -2.03 0.11
CA ALA A 45 -18.45 -2.65 -0.87
C ALA A 45 -18.14 -4.11 -0.49
N TYR A 46 -17.65 -4.37 0.72
CA TYR A 46 -17.34 -5.73 1.18
C TYR A 46 -18.56 -6.64 1.20
N ALA A 47 -19.74 -6.15 1.58
CA ALA A 47 -20.97 -6.93 1.53
C ALA A 47 -21.37 -7.30 0.09
N ALA A 48 -21.01 -6.48 -0.90
CA ALA A 48 -21.30 -6.73 -2.31
C ALA A 48 -20.24 -7.59 -3.00
N MET A 49 -19.03 -7.76 -2.45
CA MET A 49 -17.92 -8.47 -3.08
C MET A 49 -18.22 -9.95 -3.34
N SER A 50 -18.72 -10.21 -4.54
CA SER A 50 -18.95 -11.53 -5.10
C SER A 50 -19.04 -11.39 -6.63
N PRO A 51 -18.48 -12.33 -7.41
CA PRO A 51 -18.66 -12.34 -8.86
C PRO A 51 -20.14 -12.41 -9.30
N ALA A 52 -21.05 -12.81 -8.40
CA ALA A 52 -22.49 -12.83 -8.67
C ALA A 52 -23.14 -11.44 -8.64
N ASN A 53 -22.46 -10.40 -8.13
CA ASN A 53 -23.03 -9.09 -7.84
C ASN A 53 -22.56 -7.98 -8.80
N LEU A 54 -22.16 -8.30 -10.04
CA LEU A 54 -21.48 -7.36 -10.96
C LEU A 54 -22.18 -5.99 -11.12
N GLU A 55 -23.51 -5.95 -11.19
CA GLU A 55 -24.25 -4.69 -11.34
C GLU A 55 -24.13 -3.79 -10.10
N THR A 56 -24.20 -4.37 -8.91
CA THR A 56 -23.98 -3.65 -7.64
C THR A 56 -22.54 -3.12 -7.57
N LEU A 57 -21.56 -3.92 -8.01
CA LEU A 57 -20.15 -3.51 -8.03
C LEU A 57 -19.92 -2.32 -8.98
N LYS A 58 -20.52 -2.34 -10.17
CA LYS A 58 -20.46 -1.20 -11.11
C LYS A 58 -21.05 0.08 -10.53
N GLN A 59 -22.13 -0.01 -9.76
CA GLN A 59 -22.75 1.15 -9.12
C GLN A 59 -21.89 1.74 -8.00
N LEU A 60 -21.12 0.92 -7.29
CA LEU A 60 -20.23 1.34 -6.21
C LEU A 60 -18.92 1.96 -6.70
N LEU A 61 -18.45 1.51 -7.87
CA LEU A 61 -17.12 1.85 -8.36
C LEU A 61 -16.85 3.37 -8.48
N PRO A 62 -17.76 4.23 -8.99
CA PRO A 62 -17.50 5.66 -9.08
C PRO A 62 -17.26 6.34 -7.72
N GLU A 63 -18.00 5.92 -6.69
CA GLU A 63 -17.85 6.45 -5.33
C GLU A 63 -16.53 5.98 -4.70
N LEU A 64 -16.18 4.71 -4.90
CA LEU A 64 -14.90 4.13 -4.48
C LEU A 64 -13.70 4.79 -5.19
N ASP A 65 -13.78 5.01 -6.50
CA ASP A 65 -12.75 5.72 -7.26
C ASP A 65 -12.60 7.15 -6.74
N SER A 66 -13.70 7.87 -6.53
CA SER A 66 -13.67 9.21 -5.95
C SER A 66 -13.00 9.22 -4.57
N ALA A 67 -13.40 8.31 -3.68
CA ALA A 67 -12.78 8.16 -2.37
C ALA A 67 -11.27 7.84 -2.49
N LEU A 68 -10.89 6.91 -3.39
CA LEU A 68 -9.50 6.56 -3.62
C LEU A 68 -8.70 7.75 -4.13
N THR A 69 -9.23 8.60 -5.01
CA THR A 69 -8.50 9.76 -5.54
C THR A 69 -8.16 10.81 -4.48
N THR A 70 -9.02 11.00 -3.47
CA THR A 70 -8.79 11.98 -2.39
C THR A 70 -7.78 11.50 -1.34
N LEU A 71 -7.46 10.21 -1.32
CA LEU A 71 -6.46 9.64 -0.42
C LEU A 71 -5.04 10.13 -0.74
N PRO A 72 -4.15 10.21 0.28
CA PRO A 72 -2.78 10.64 0.11
C PRO A 72 -2.02 9.76 -0.88
N ALA A 73 -1.00 10.33 -1.52
CA ALA A 73 -0.19 9.62 -2.51
C ALA A 73 0.83 8.65 -1.90
N LYS A 74 1.14 8.78 -0.61
CA LYS A 74 2.15 8.01 0.11
C LYS A 74 1.68 7.68 1.53
N GLU A 75 2.37 6.74 2.17
CA GLU A 75 2.18 6.40 3.58
C GLU A 75 2.28 7.66 4.45
N VAL A 76 1.33 7.81 5.38
CA VAL A 76 1.34 8.90 6.35
C VAL A 76 2.53 8.69 7.28
N ALA A 77 3.43 9.67 7.34
CA ALA A 77 4.64 9.57 8.14
C ALA A 77 4.31 9.60 9.65
N PRO A 78 5.13 8.94 10.49
CA PRO A 78 5.02 9.10 11.93
C PRO A 78 5.21 10.56 12.35
N GLU A 79 4.50 11.00 13.38
CA GLU A 79 4.58 12.39 13.85
C GLU A 79 4.39 12.52 15.36
N VAL A 80 4.89 13.60 15.96
CA VAL A 80 4.60 13.93 17.36
C VAL A 80 3.20 14.50 17.45
N CYS A 81 2.34 13.83 18.20
CA CYS A 81 0.96 14.21 18.39
C CYS A 81 0.74 14.78 19.79
N GLY A 82 0.15 15.98 19.86
CA GLY A 82 -0.18 16.66 21.12
C GLY A 82 1.00 16.92 22.08
N GLY A 83 2.25 16.73 21.62
CA GLY A 83 3.44 16.81 22.46
C GLY A 83 3.59 15.70 23.50
N ASN A 84 2.74 14.67 23.47
CA ASN A 84 2.71 13.62 24.50
C ASN A 84 2.90 12.19 23.95
N HIS A 85 2.87 11.98 22.64
CA HIS A 85 3.19 10.69 22.02
C HIS A 85 3.64 10.86 20.56
N ILE A 86 4.13 9.77 19.97
CA ILE A 86 4.46 9.66 18.55
C ILE A 86 3.44 8.73 17.91
N ASN A 87 2.72 9.21 16.89
CA ASN A 87 1.82 8.37 16.11
C ASN A 87 2.60 7.51 15.13
N ALA A 88 2.33 6.21 15.14
CA ALA A 88 2.67 5.30 14.05
C ALA A 88 1.37 4.83 13.40
N TYR A 89 1.21 5.08 12.11
CA TYR A 89 -0.04 4.85 11.39
C TYR A 89 -0.16 3.45 10.80
N THR A 90 0.95 2.71 10.74
CA THR A 90 0.97 1.31 10.29
C THR A 90 1.64 0.39 11.32
N PRO A 91 1.30 -0.92 11.34
CA PRO A 91 2.00 -1.89 12.18
C PRO A 91 3.50 -1.93 11.90
N HIS A 92 3.90 -1.74 10.64
CA HIS A 92 5.30 -1.70 10.23
C HIS A 92 6.04 -0.52 10.86
N GLN A 93 5.52 0.70 10.73
CA GLN A 93 6.11 1.89 11.34
C GLN A 93 6.28 1.71 12.85
N HIS A 94 5.24 1.21 13.52
CA HIS A 94 5.29 1.01 14.96
C HIS A 94 6.38 0.00 15.35
N ALA A 95 6.47 -1.12 14.64
CA ALA A 95 7.48 -2.14 14.87
C ALA A 95 8.90 -1.60 14.61
N GLN A 96 9.11 -0.91 13.49
CA GLN A 96 10.41 -0.36 13.10
C GLN A 96 10.91 0.67 14.11
N LEU A 97 10.07 1.66 14.46
CA LEU A 97 10.45 2.72 15.42
C LEU A 97 10.75 2.11 16.80
N SER A 98 9.93 1.17 17.26
CA SER A 98 10.11 0.51 18.55
C SER A 98 11.39 -0.33 18.57
N PHE A 99 11.68 -1.06 17.50
CA PHE A 99 12.88 -1.88 17.36
C PHE A 99 14.18 -1.06 17.38
N LEU A 100 14.19 0.05 16.65
CA LEU A 100 15.34 0.96 16.57
C LEU A 100 15.57 1.65 17.92
N ARG A 101 14.51 2.13 18.56
CA ARG A 101 14.58 2.74 19.89
C ARG A 101 15.11 1.78 20.95
N ALA A 102 14.67 0.52 20.93
CA ALA A 102 15.17 -0.51 21.85
C ALA A 102 16.69 -0.78 21.69
N ARG A 103 17.30 -0.32 20.60
CA ARG A 103 18.74 -0.43 20.29
C ARG A 103 19.49 0.89 20.42
N ASN A 104 18.87 1.90 21.03
CA ASN A 104 19.44 3.25 21.17
C ASN A 104 19.80 3.90 19.83
N VAL A 105 19.12 3.52 18.74
CA VAL A 105 19.23 4.21 17.45
C VAL A 105 18.34 5.45 17.49
N ASP A 106 18.87 6.59 17.06
CA ASP A 106 18.08 7.80 16.91
C ASP A 106 17.02 7.61 15.82
N ILE A 107 15.75 7.73 16.21
CA ILE A 107 14.60 7.59 15.32
C ILE A 107 14.04 8.95 14.86
N GLY A 108 14.71 10.06 15.20
CA GLY A 108 14.28 11.42 14.83
C GLY A 108 13.12 11.96 15.67
N PHE A 109 12.79 11.31 16.79
CA PHE A 109 11.73 11.71 17.71
C PHE A 109 12.22 11.79 19.17
N PRO A 110 11.62 12.66 20.01
CA PRO A 110 11.97 12.76 21.42
C PRO A 110 11.93 11.40 22.13
N THR A 111 12.98 11.11 22.90
CA THR A 111 13.20 9.80 23.54
C THR A 111 12.21 9.52 24.68
N ASN A 112 11.64 10.57 25.27
CA ASN A 112 10.69 10.50 26.38
C ASN A 112 9.22 10.29 25.94
N LEU A 113 8.92 10.41 24.64
CA LEU A 113 7.55 10.25 24.15
C LEU A 113 7.26 8.80 23.78
N PRO A 114 6.15 8.19 24.24
CA PRO A 114 5.76 6.85 23.83
C PRO A 114 5.42 6.80 22.34
N ILE A 115 5.75 5.69 21.68
CA ILE A 115 5.31 5.40 20.31
C ILE A 115 3.97 4.67 20.42
N VAL A 116 2.93 5.21 19.79
CA VAL A 116 1.56 4.68 19.84
C VAL A 116 1.15 4.24 18.45
N LYS A 117 0.79 2.96 18.33
CA LYS A 117 0.19 2.41 17.12
C LYS A 117 -1.25 2.91 17.01
N GLN A 118 -1.55 3.67 15.97
CA GLN A 118 -2.89 4.17 15.69
C GLN A 118 -3.80 3.06 15.13
N PRO A 119 -5.13 3.16 15.30
CA PRO A 119 -6.05 2.21 14.68
C PRO A 119 -5.88 2.18 13.15
N GLU A 120 -6.25 1.06 12.52
CA GLU A 120 -6.12 0.92 11.08
C GLU A 120 -6.95 1.97 10.35
N LEU A 121 -6.34 2.59 9.34
CA LEU A 121 -7.03 3.50 8.44
C LEU A 121 -7.76 2.70 7.35
N ASN A 122 -8.97 3.13 6.99
CA ASN A 122 -9.80 2.58 5.92
C ASN A 122 -9.20 2.79 4.52
N HIS A 123 -8.09 3.52 4.41
CA HIS A 123 -7.45 3.85 3.14
C HIS A 123 -6.99 2.60 2.36
N SER A 124 -6.42 1.61 3.05
CA SER A 124 -6.01 0.33 2.43
C SER A 124 -7.22 -0.45 1.94
N GLY A 125 -8.31 -0.45 2.73
CA GLY A 125 -9.58 -1.06 2.35
C GLY A 125 -10.21 -0.42 1.12
N ILE A 126 -10.14 0.91 0.99
CA ILE A 126 -10.66 1.62 -0.20
C ILE A 126 -9.86 1.22 -1.44
N ALA A 127 -8.53 1.19 -1.35
CA ALA A 127 -7.68 0.73 -2.45
C ALA A 127 -7.96 -0.74 -2.81
N TYR A 128 -8.10 -1.60 -1.80
CA TYR A 128 -8.39 -3.03 -2.00
C TYR A 128 -9.74 -3.24 -2.70
N ALA A 129 -10.82 -2.67 -2.16
CA ALA A 129 -12.16 -2.83 -2.73
C ALA A 129 -12.25 -2.25 -4.15
N THR A 130 -11.64 -1.08 -4.38
CA THR A 130 -11.59 -0.47 -5.72
C THR A 130 -10.85 -1.37 -6.72
N GLY A 131 -9.66 -1.85 -6.33
CA GLY A 131 -8.84 -2.69 -7.19
C GLY A 131 -9.51 -4.03 -7.50
N TRP A 132 -10.08 -4.67 -6.48
CA TRP A 132 -10.78 -5.95 -6.63
C TRP A 132 -12.00 -5.82 -7.56
N ILE A 133 -12.81 -4.77 -7.39
CA ILE A 133 -13.97 -4.54 -8.26
C ILE A 133 -13.53 -4.33 -9.72
N LYS A 134 -12.49 -3.53 -9.96
CA LYS A 134 -11.96 -3.33 -11.31
C LYS A 134 -11.43 -4.63 -11.90
N TYR A 135 -10.77 -5.46 -11.09
CA TYR A 135 -10.27 -6.77 -11.51
C TYR A 135 -11.44 -7.68 -11.96
N GLU A 136 -12.49 -7.79 -11.15
CA GLU A 136 -13.68 -8.60 -11.48
C GLU A 136 -14.43 -8.09 -12.71
N LEU A 137 -14.41 -6.78 -12.95
CA LEU A 137 -14.98 -6.17 -14.16
C LEU A 137 -14.06 -6.29 -15.39
N GLY A 138 -12.89 -6.93 -15.26
CA GLY A 138 -11.91 -7.12 -16.33
C GLY A 138 -11.05 -5.88 -16.62
N ASP A 139 -11.19 -4.80 -15.86
CA ASP A 139 -10.30 -3.64 -15.90
C ASP A 139 -9.03 -3.90 -15.08
N PHE A 140 -8.20 -4.82 -15.57
CA PHE A 140 -6.96 -5.19 -14.88
C PHE A 140 -5.95 -4.04 -14.79
N ALA A 141 -5.98 -3.10 -15.75
CA ALA A 141 -5.09 -1.93 -15.72
C ALA A 141 -5.50 -0.96 -14.59
N GLY A 142 -6.79 -0.67 -14.46
CA GLY A 142 -7.31 0.12 -13.36
C GLY A 142 -7.19 -0.57 -12.00
N ALA A 143 -7.36 -1.90 -11.96
CA ALA A 143 -7.12 -2.69 -10.75
C ALA A 143 -5.68 -2.53 -10.26
N LEU A 144 -4.71 -2.70 -11.17
CA LEU A 144 -3.30 -2.52 -10.86
C LEU A 144 -3.00 -1.12 -10.33
N ALA A 145 -3.57 -0.08 -10.96
CA ALA A 145 -3.41 1.31 -10.51
C ALA A 145 -3.96 1.54 -9.10
N ALA A 146 -5.11 0.93 -8.77
CA ALA A 146 -5.69 1.03 -7.42
C ALA A 146 -4.82 0.32 -6.38
N PHE A 147 -4.35 -0.90 -6.67
CA PHE A 147 -3.44 -1.63 -5.79
C PHE A 147 -2.09 -0.92 -5.62
N ASP A 148 -1.55 -0.33 -6.69
CA ASP A 148 -0.32 0.48 -6.64
C ASP A 148 -0.49 1.71 -5.74
N LYS A 149 -1.63 2.41 -5.84
CA LYS A 149 -1.93 3.53 -4.94
C LYS A 149 -2.08 3.05 -3.48
N GLY A 150 -2.76 1.93 -3.27
CA GLY A 150 -2.87 1.31 -1.94
C GLY A 150 -1.51 0.98 -1.34
N LEU A 151 -0.62 0.38 -2.12
CA LEU A 151 0.74 0.01 -1.70
C LEU A 151 1.68 1.21 -1.54
N ALA A 152 1.42 2.33 -2.21
CA ALA A 152 2.12 3.57 -1.92
C ALA A 152 1.79 4.10 -0.51
N MET A 153 0.55 3.86 -0.03
CA MET A 153 0.10 4.21 1.32
C MET A 153 0.42 3.14 2.38
N PHE A 154 0.43 1.86 2.00
CA PHE A 154 0.66 0.74 2.89
C PHE A 154 1.62 -0.27 2.23
N PRO A 155 2.94 0.03 2.20
CA PRO A 155 3.91 -0.76 1.43
C PRO A 155 4.00 -2.23 1.85
N HIS A 156 3.64 -2.52 3.10
CA HIS A 156 3.73 -3.84 3.72
C HIS A 156 2.37 -4.53 3.89
N ASN A 157 1.31 -4.03 3.25
CA ASN A 157 -0.01 -4.68 3.30
C ASN A 157 -0.03 -5.91 2.39
N ALA A 158 -0.07 -7.10 3.01
CA ALA A 158 0.05 -8.36 2.29
C ALA A 158 -1.13 -8.65 1.34
N ASP A 159 -2.35 -8.23 1.67
CA ASP A 159 -3.50 -8.42 0.79
C ASP A 159 -3.34 -7.62 -0.51
N LEU A 160 -2.98 -6.34 -0.40
CA LEU A 160 -2.68 -5.51 -1.58
C LEU A 160 -1.49 -6.04 -2.38
N GLN A 161 -0.46 -6.60 -1.73
CA GLN A 161 0.69 -7.22 -2.41
C GLN A 161 0.26 -8.46 -3.21
N ASN A 162 -0.58 -9.32 -2.62
CA ASN A 162 -1.10 -10.52 -3.26
C ASN A 162 -1.98 -10.15 -4.47
N GLU A 163 -2.90 -9.21 -4.30
CA GLU A 163 -3.79 -8.78 -5.38
C GLU A 163 -3.04 -8.11 -6.53
N LYS A 164 -2.00 -7.32 -6.23
CA LYS A 164 -1.11 -6.77 -7.26
C LYS A 164 -0.42 -7.89 -8.06
N LEU A 165 0.12 -8.91 -7.39
CA LEU A 165 0.77 -10.04 -8.07
C LEU A 165 -0.23 -10.80 -8.96
N ALA A 166 -1.44 -11.08 -8.46
CA ALA A 166 -2.49 -11.71 -9.24
C ALA A 166 -2.89 -10.88 -10.47
N THR A 167 -3.02 -9.56 -10.30
CA THR A 167 -3.34 -8.64 -11.40
C THR A 167 -2.22 -8.57 -12.44
N LEU A 168 -0.95 -8.56 -12.03
CA LEU A 168 0.20 -8.61 -12.95
C LEU A 168 0.23 -9.91 -13.75
N VAL A 169 -0.16 -11.05 -13.15
CA VAL A 169 -0.31 -12.34 -13.85
C VAL A 169 -1.40 -12.25 -14.92
N GLN A 170 -2.58 -11.69 -14.60
CA GLN A 170 -3.67 -11.53 -15.58
C GLN A 170 -3.26 -10.63 -16.75
N LEU A 171 -2.51 -9.57 -16.47
CA LEU A 171 -1.94 -8.68 -17.48
C LEU A 171 -0.79 -9.31 -18.28
N LYS A 172 -0.39 -10.55 -17.96
CA LYS A 172 0.76 -11.26 -18.55
C LYS A 172 2.08 -10.50 -18.40
N ARG A 173 2.18 -9.64 -17.38
CA ARG A 173 3.38 -8.84 -17.05
C ARG A 173 4.35 -9.66 -16.20
N TYR A 174 4.81 -10.80 -16.75
CA TYR A 174 5.57 -11.80 -15.99
C TYR A 174 6.92 -11.29 -15.44
N ALA A 175 7.59 -10.39 -16.17
CA ALA A 175 8.80 -9.74 -15.67
C ALA A 175 8.53 -8.92 -14.40
N ASP A 176 7.40 -8.21 -14.35
CA ASP A 176 7.00 -7.43 -13.19
C ASP A 176 6.56 -8.32 -12.03
N VAL A 177 5.93 -9.48 -12.29
CA VAL A 177 5.67 -10.50 -11.26
C VAL A 177 6.97 -10.95 -10.61
N SER A 178 8.00 -11.26 -11.41
CA SER A 178 9.31 -11.66 -10.88
C SER A 178 9.94 -10.55 -10.04
N ALA A 179 10.04 -9.34 -10.58
CA ALA A 179 10.65 -8.21 -9.88
C ALA A 179 9.91 -7.85 -8.58
N TYR A 180 8.57 -7.84 -8.63
CA TYR A 180 7.76 -7.45 -7.48
C TYR A 180 7.72 -8.55 -6.40
N SER A 181 7.61 -9.83 -6.79
CA SER A 181 7.68 -10.94 -5.82
C SER A 181 9.03 -11.02 -5.13
N GLU A 182 10.14 -10.77 -5.84
CA GLU A 182 11.48 -10.67 -5.24
C GLU A 182 11.54 -9.54 -4.21
N LYS A 183 11.04 -8.35 -4.55
CA LYS A 183 10.97 -7.22 -3.61
C LYS A 183 10.20 -7.58 -2.34
N VAL A 184 9.01 -8.19 -2.48
CA VAL A 184 8.15 -8.57 -1.35
C VAL A 184 8.82 -9.66 -0.49
N LEU A 185 9.48 -10.64 -1.10
CA LEU A 185 10.16 -11.72 -0.39
C LEU A 185 11.45 -11.27 0.32
N ALA A 186 12.17 -10.28 -0.22
CA ALA A 186 13.35 -9.71 0.41
C ALA A 186 13.01 -8.95 1.71
N ASP A 187 11.80 -8.40 1.81
CA ASP A 187 11.30 -7.65 2.95
C ASP A 187 10.59 -8.56 3.98
N SER A 188 11.18 -9.73 4.21
CA SER A 188 10.52 -10.92 4.75
C SER A 188 9.93 -10.83 6.16
N TYR A 189 10.15 -9.78 6.95
CA TYR A 189 9.80 -9.78 8.38
C TYR A 189 8.32 -9.52 8.68
N THR A 190 7.52 -9.05 7.71
CA THR A 190 6.08 -8.79 7.94
C THR A 190 5.15 -9.85 7.35
N LEU A 191 5.66 -10.74 6.49
CA LEU A 191 4.84 -11.77 5.85
C LEU A 191 4.66 -12.99 6.77
N THR A 192 3.40 -13.34 7.02
CA THR A 192 3.04 -14.67 7.54
C THR A 192 3.47 -15.75 6.54
N ASP A 193 3.65 -16.97 7.02
CA ASP A 193 3.97 -18.11 6.14
C ASP A 193 2.90 -18.29 5.05
N GLU A 194 1.64 -18.06 5.40
CA GLU A 194 0.52 -18.10 4.44
C GLU A 194 0.68 -17.07 3.32
N ASN A 195 0.97 -15.81 3.64
CA ASN A 195 1.16 -14.77 2.64
C ASN A 195 2.43 -14.97 1.83
N ARG A 196 3.48 -15.50 2.45
CA ARG A 196 4.71 -15.86 1.75
C ARG A 196 4.48 -16.99 0.75
N ALA A 197 3.69 -18.00 1.11
CA ALA A 197 3.30 -19.08 0.20
C ALA A 197 2.55 -18.54 -1.02
N LYS A 198 1.60 -17.60 -0.82
CA LYS A 198 0.89 -16.93 -1.92
C LYS A 198 1.83 -16.17 -2.86
N VAL A 199 2.82 -15.44 -2.31
CA VAL A 199 3.82 -14.72 -3.12
C VAL A 199 4.68 -15.68 -3.94
N TRP A 200 5.13 -16.81 -3.35
CA TRP A 200 5.85 -17.85 -4.09
C TRP A 200 5.00 -18.53 -5.16
N GLN A 201 3.72 -18.78 -4.88
CA GLN A 201 2.78 -19.32 -5.86
C GLN A 201 2.60 -18.37 -7.05
N ALA A 202 2.41 -17.07 -6.79
CA ALA A 202 2.30 -16.08 -7.86
C ALA A 202 3.60 -15.96 -8.67
N ARG A 203 4.76 -16.01 -8.00
CA ARG A 203 6.08 -16.07 -8.67
C ARG A 203 6.18 -17.28 -9.59
N ALA A 204 5.75 -18.46 -9.14
CA ALA A 204 5.73 -19.66 -9.96
C ALA A 204 4.83 -19.51 -11.19
N VAL A 205 3.63 -18.95 -11.04
CA VAL A 205 2.74 -18.68 -12.19
C VAL A 205 3.38 -17.69 -13.17
N GLY A 206 4.08 -16.67 -12.68
CA GLY A 206 4.88 -15.78 -13.51
C GLY A 206 5.97 -16.52 -14.29
N MET A 207 6.69 -17.43 -13.65
CA MET A 207 7.71 -18.28 -14.27
C MET A 207 7.11 -19.22 -15.33
N MET A 208 5.95 -19.84 -15.08
CA MET A 208 5.21 -20.63 -16.07
C MET A 208 4.87 -19.79 -17.30
N GLY A 209 4.37 -18.57 -17.10
CA GLY A 209 4.08 -17.63 -18.19
C GLY A 209 5.33 -17.22 -19.00
N ALA A 210 6.49 -17.14 -18.33
CA ALA A 210 7.79 -16.93 -18.94
C ALA A 210 8.43 -18.21 -19.52
N LYS A 211 7.73 -19.36 -19.49
CA LYS A 211 8.19 -20.69 -19.90
C LYS A 211 9.36 -21.27 -19.08
N ASP A 212 9.62 -20.71 -17.91
CA ASP A 212 10.54 -21.29 -16.92
C ASP A 212 9.80 -22.32 -16.05
N ASN A 213 9.47 -23.46 -16.65
CA ASN A 213 8.70 -24.50 -15.98
C ASN A 213 9.50 -25.17 -14.84
N LYS A 214 10.83 -25.22 -14.94
CA LYS A 214 11.67 -25.77 -13.88
C LYS A 214 11.69 -24.84 -12.67
N GLY A 215 11.94 -23.54 -12.88
CA GLY A 215 11.91 -22.56 -11.80
C GLY A 215 10.52 -22.46 -11.16
N ALA A 216 9.46 -22.59 -11.95
CA ALA A 216 8.10 -22.65 -11.43
C ALA A 216 7.87 -23.86 -10.51
N ASP A 217 8.33 -25.05 -10.88
CA ASP A 217 8.21 -26.26 -10.04
C ASP A 217 8.94 -26.11 -8.70
N GLU A 218 10.14 -25.54 -8.74
CA GLU A 218 10.94 -25.23 -7.54
C GLU A 218 10.24 -24.19 -6.66
N ALA A 219 9.70 -23.11 -7.25
CA ALA A 219 8.96 -22.08 -6.53
C ALA A 219 7.68 -22.62 -5.86
N LEU A 220 6.94 -23.53 -6.52
CA LEU A 220 5.78 -24.20 -5.92
C LEU A 220 6.20 -25.11 -4.75
N THR A 221 7.35 -25.79 -4.86
CA THR A 221 7.92 -26.57 -3.75
C THR A 221 8.21 -25.67 -2.55
N VAL A 222 8.77 -24.48 -2.78
CA VAL A 222 9.03 -23.50 -1.71
C VAL A 222 7.73 -22.97 -1.12
N ALA A 223 6.72 -22.65 -1.95
CA ALA A 223 5.41 -22.20 -1.48
C ALA A 223 4.79 -23.18 -0.46
N MET A 224 4.81 -24.48 -0.78
CA MET A 224 4.27 -25.53 0.10
C MET A 224 5.06 -25.73 1.39
N ARG A 225 6.35 -25.37 1.44
CA ARG A 225 7.13 -25.39 2.69
C ARG A 225 6.65 -24.35 3.69
N TYR A 226 6.12 -23.22 3.20
CA TYR A 226 5.53 -22.19 4.06
C TYR A 226 4.08 -22.52 4.39
N ALA A 227 3.27 -22.87 3.39
CA ALA A 227 1.90 -23.33 3.62
C ALA A 227 1.50 -24.36 2.56
N ASP A 228 1.28 -25.60 2.98
CA ASP A 228 0.89 -26.68 2.10
C ASP A 228 -0.61 -26.60 1.75
N ARG A 229 -0.91 -26.16 0.52
CA ARG A 229 -2.26 -25.95 0.01
C ARG A 229 -2.58 -26.90 -1.14
N GLU A 230 -3.80 -27.42 -1.16
CA GLU A 230 -4.26 -28.33 -2.21
C GLU A 230 -4.13 -27.72 -3.60
N GLU A 231 -4.52 -26.45 -3.75
CA GLU A 231 -4.41 -25.70 -5.00
C GLU A 231 -2.97 -25.62 -5.52
N THR A 232 -2.01 -25.42 -4.62
CA THR A 232 -0.58 -25.36 -4.96
C THR A 232 -0.05 -26.74 -5.37
N ARG A 233 -0.44 -27.81 -4.67
CA ARG A 233 -0.11 -29.19 -5.05
C ARG A 233 -0.68 -29.55 -6.42
N ALA A 234 -1.95 -29.24 -6.66
CA ALA A 234 -2.64 -29.50 -7.90
C ALA A 234 -1.96 -28.78 -9.08
N LEU A 235 -1.63 -27.49 -8.90
CA LEU A 235 -0.92 -26.70 -9.90
C LEU A 235 0.47 -27.28 -10.21
N GLN A 236 1.23 -27.68 -9.18
CA GLN A 236 2.56 -28.29 -9.38
C GLN A 236 2.47 -29.61 -10.13
N LYS A 237 1.49 -30.46 -9.75
CA LYS A 237 1.25 -31.73 -10.43
C LYS A 237 0.95 -31.49 -11.92
N GLN A 238 0.03 -30.58 -12.22
CA GLN A 238 -0.33 -30.24 -13.60
C GLN A 238 0.88 -29.76 -14.41
N LEU A 239 1.73 -28.91 -13.82
CA LEU A 239 2.97 -28.46 -14.43
C LEU A 239 3.90 -29.64 -14.76
N ARG A 240 4.14 -30.54 -13.81
CA ARG A 240 4.98 -31.73 -14.01
C ARG A 240 4.46 -32.69 -15.08
N ASP A 241 3.15 -32.92 -15.10
CA ASP A 241 2.51 -33.74 -16.12
C ASP A 241 2.71 -33.12 -17.52
N SER A 242 2.59 -31.79 -17.64
CA SER A 242 2.79 -31.08 -18.92
C SER A 242 4.24 -31.13 -19.43
N MET A 243 5.23 -31.22 -18.52
CA MET A 243 6.65 -31.37 -18.90
C MET A 243 7.02 -32.80 -19.32
N SER A 244 6.27 -33.80 -18.85
CA SER A 244 6.57 -35.23 -19.04
C SER A 244 5.95 -35.81 -20.31
N THR A 245 5.09 -35.05 -20.98
CA THR A 245 4.40 -35.47 -22.21
C THR A 245 5.22 -35.00 -23.43
N PRO A 246 5.81 -35.89 -24.25
CA PRO A 246 6.48 -35.48 -25.49
C PRO A 246 5.46 -34.89 -26.46
N ASN A 247 5.78 -33.73 -27.06
CA ASN A 247 5.03 -33.16 -28.19
C ASN A 247 5.01 -34.10 -29.40
#